data_AF-A0A1E4J3D2-F1
#
_entry.id   AF-A0A1E4J3D2-F1
#
_cell.length_a   1.000
_cell.length_b   1.000
_cell.length_c   1.000
_cell.angle_alpha   90.00
_cell.angle_beta   90.00
_cell.angle_gamma   90.00
#
_symmetry.space_group_name_H-M   'P 1'
#
loop_
_entity.id
_entity.type
_entity.pdbx_description
1 polymer ?
#
loop_
_entity_poly.entity_id
_entity_poly.type
_entity_poly.pdbx_seq_one_letter_code
_entity_poly.pdbx_strand_id
1 'polypeptide(L)'
;MTKDKDQDPVWQAAWTWVRHQHAQRGSLDDAARDDEFMQWLAADPLHRKAYDEAARLWLLVGLVPPANDVPPPDDAPDPIAGR
;
A
#
# COMPACT_ATOMS: atom_id res chain seq x y z
N MET A 1 -0.28 12.81 27.44
CA MET A 1 -0.97 11.52 27.21
C MET A 1 -0.83 11.19 25.75
N THR A 2 0.25 10.52 25.39
CA THR A 2 0.50 10.00 24.05
C THR A 2 -0.42 8.79 23.92
N LYS A 3 -1.59 8.94 23.29
CA LYS A 3 -2.36 7.77 22.89
C LYS A 3 -1.49 7.06 21.86
N ASP A 4 -1.02 5.87 22.19
CA ASP A 4 -0.29 5.00 21.27
C ASP A 4 -1.11 4.91 19.99
N LYS A 5 -0.61 5.54 18.91
CA LYS A 5 -1.32 5.60 17.63
C LYS A 5 -1.67 4.21 17.12
N ASP A 6 -0.87 3.20 17.49
CA ASP A 6 -1.10 1.79 17.22
C ASP A 6 -2.41 1.23 17.80
N GLN A 7 -2.93 1.81 18.89
CA GLN A 7 -4.21 1.43 19.50
C GLN A 7 -5.38 2.33 19.08
N ASP A 8 -5.14 3.34 18.24
CA ASP A 8 -6.18 4.27 17.83
C ASP A 8 -7.05 3.60 16.74
N PRO A 9 -8.35 3.41 16.97
CA PRO A 9 -9.23 2.74 16.00
C PRO A 9 -9.32 3.51 14.68
N VAL A 10 -9.15 4.84 14.72
CA VAL A 10 -9.12 5.69 13.53
C VAL A 10 -7.87 5.41 12.70
N TRP A 11 -6.73 5.20 13.36
CA TRP A 11 -5.46 4.87 12.71
C TRP A 11 -5.53 3.50 12.03
N GLN A 12 -6.06 2.48 12.72
CA GLN A 12 -6.25 1.15 12.15
C GLN A 12 -7.19 1.15 10.94
N ALA A 13 -8.26 1.95 11.00
CA ALA A 13 -9.17 2.14 9.87
C ALA A 13 -8.45 2.82 8.68
N ALA A 14 -7.66 3.87 8.93
CA ALA A 14 -6.88 4.55 7.91
C ALA A 14 -5.93 3.60 7.16
N TRP A 15 -5.17 2.75 7.86
CA TRP A 15 -4.27 1.77 7.24
C TRP A 15 -4.99 0.69 6.44
N THR A 16 -6.21 0.34 6.86
CA THR A 16 -7.07 -0.58 6.10
C THR A 16 -7.47 0.06 4.78
N TRP A 17 -7.96 1.30 4.80
CA TRP A 17 -8.29 2.06 3.59
C TRP A 17 -7.11 2.23 2.63
N VAL A 18 -5.92 2.59 3.14
CA VAL A 18 -4.71 2.75 2.34
C VAL A 18 -4.32 1.44 1.65
N ARG A 19 -4.35 0.30 2.35
CA ARG A 19 -4.07 -1.01 1.74
C ARG A 19 -5.08 -1.38 0.68
N HIS A 20 -6.37 -1.10 0.89
CA HIS A 20 -7.41 -1.38 -0.09
C HIS A 20 -7.25 -0.55 -1.37
N GLN A 21 -6.93 0.74 -1.26
CA GLN A 21 -6.69 1.59 -2.45
C GLN A 21 -5.49 1.14 -3.29
N HIS A 22 -4.50 0.50 -2.66
CA HIS A 22 -3.31 -0.02 -3.32
C HIS A 22 -3.39 -1.51 -3.68
N ALA A 23 -4.41 -2.23 -3.21
CA ALA A 23 -4.71 -3.59 -3.63
C ALA A 23 -5.44 -3.53 -4.97
N GLN A 24 -4.79 -4.03 -6.02
CA GLN A 24 -5.22 -4.06 -7.44
C GLN A 24 -6.68 -3.66 -7.70
N ARG A 25 -6.84 -2.43 -8.21
CA ARG A 25 -8.10 -1.84 -8.66
C ARG A 25 -8.62 -2.60 -9.88
N GLY A 26 -9.85 -3.12 -9.83
CA GLY A 26 -10.40 -3.91 -10.92
C GLY A 26 -11.67 -4.70 -10.62
N SER A 27 -12.21 -4.64 -9.40
CA SER A 27 -13.51 -5.26 -9.09
C SER A 27 -14.63 -4.24 -9.18
N LEU A 28 -15.84 -4.69 -9.54
CA LEU A 28 -17.06 -3.89 -9.49
C LEU A 28 -17.35 -3.38 -8.06
N ASP A 29 -16.84 -4.07 -7.04
CA ASP A 29 -16.92 -3.64 -5.64
C ASP A 29 -16.12 -2.36 -5.34
N ASP A 30 -15.20 -1.93 -6.21
CA ASP A 30 -14.39 -0.74 -5.97
C ASP A 30 -15.25 0.53 -5.89
N ALA A 31 -16.36 0.61 -6.64
CA ALA A 31 -17.25 1.78 -6.59
C ALA A 31 -17.97 1.90 -5.23
N ALA A 32 -18.53 0.78 -4.73
CA ALA A 32 -19.19 0.77 -3.42
C ALA A 32 -18.19 1.05 -2.29
N ARG A 33 -16.95 0.56 -2.42
CA ARG A 33 -15.88 0.78 -1.46
C ARG A 33 -15.37 2.23 -1.48
N ASP A 34 -15.32 2.86 -2.65
CA ASP A 34 -15.02 4.29 -2.81
C ASP A 34 -16.11 5.16 -2.13
N ASP A 35 -17.39 4.81 -2.25
CA ASP A 35 -18.50 5.49 -1.56
C ASP A 35 -18.43 5.35 -0.03
N GLU A 36 -18.14 4.15 0.48
CA GLU A 36 -17.94 3.93 1.93
C GLU A 36 -16.71 4.68 2.46
N PHE A 37 -15.64 4.74 1.67
CA PHE A 37 -14.44 5.49 2.02
C PHE A 37 -14.71 7.00 2.14
N MET A 38 -15.45 7.55 1.17
CA MET A 38 -15.85 8.96 1.19
C MET A 38 -16.75 9.29 2.38
N GLN A 39 -17.66 8.39 2.75
CA GLN A 39 -18.49 8.53 3.95
C GLN A 39 -17.64 8.50 5.23
N TRP A 40 -16.67 7.60 5.33
CA TRP A 40 -15.77 7.52 6.47
C TRP A 40 -14.91 8.79 6.63
N LEU A 41 -14.41 9.34 5.53
CA LEU A 41 -13.68 10.61 5.53
C LEU A 41 -14.56 11.81 5.91
N ALA A 42 -15.82 11.81 5.48
CA ALA A 42 -16.77 12.88 5.78
C ALA A 42 -17.28 12.84 7.24
N ALA A 43 -17.22 11.67 7.88
CA ALA A 43 -17.72 11.48 9.24
C ALA A 43 -16.94 12.29 10.30
N ASP A 44 -15.61 12.40 10.17
CA ASP A 44 -14.78 13.14 11.14
C ASP A 44 -13.51 13.73 10.48
N PRO A 45 -13.18 15.01 10.71
CA PRO A 45 -11.91 15.59 10.25
C PRO A 45 -10.67 14.87 10.79
N LEU A 46 -10.76 14.14 11.92
CA LEU A 46 -9.70 13.30 12.45
C LEU A 46 -9.41 12.09 11.55
N HIS A 47 -10.44 11.48 10.96
CA HIS A 47 -10.30 10.37 10.01
C HIS A 47 -9.49 10.80 8.79
N ARG A 48 -9.80 12.00 8.27
CA ARG A 48 -9.05 12.59 7.15
C ARG A 48 -7.59 12.81 7.49
N LYS A 49 -7.27 13.35 8.67
CA LYS A 49 -5.88 13.57 9.10
C LYS A 49 -5.10 12.26 9.26
N ALA A 50 -5.72 11.25 9.88
CA ALA A 50 -5.10 9.94 10.06
C ALA A 50 -4.84 9.25 8.72
N TYR A 51 -5.79 9.35 7.78
CA TYR A 51 -5.63 8.83 6.44
C TYR A 51 -4.53 9.52 5.64
N ASP A 52 -4.47 10.85 5.64
CA ASP A 52 -3.41 11.62 4.98
C ASP A 52 -2.01 11.22 5.49
N GLU A 53 -1.89 11.03 6.80
CA GLU A 53 -0.65 10.62 7.44
C GLU A 53 -0.28 9.16 7.11
N ALA A 54 -1.25 8.24 7.15
CA ALA A 54 -1.05 6.83 6.76
C ALA A 54 -0.70 6.70 5.27
N ALA A 55 -1.37 7.46 4.40
CA ALA A 55 -1.08 7.48 2.95
C ALA A 55 0.32 8.03 2.68
N ARG A 56 0.74 9.10 3.38
CA ARG A 56 2.10 9.62 3.28
C ARG A 56 3.14 8.58 3.71
N LEU A 57 2.90 7.87 4.80
CA LEU A 57 3.78 6.77 5.23
C LEU A 57 3.81 5.65 4.20
N TRP A 58 2.66 5.25 3.66
CA TRP A 58 2.57 4.22 2.63
C TRP A 58 3.31 4.60 1.34
N LEU A 59 3.25 5.87 0.93
CA LEU A 59 4.04 6.37 -0.21
C LEU A 59 5.55 6.33 0.07
N LEU A 60 5.98 6.68 1.29
CA LEU A 60 7.38 6.58 1.69
C LEU A 60 7.88 5.13 1.69
N VAL A 61 7.02 4.18 2.06
CA VAL A 61 7.33 2.73 2.04
C VAL A 61 7.26 2.17 0.61
N GLY A 62 6.29 2.60 -0.21
CA GLY A 62 6.16 2.22 -1.61
C GLY A 62 7.24 2.82 -2.54
N LEU A 63 7.97 3.82 -2.05
CA LEU A 63 9.21 4.34 -2.65
C LEU A 63 10.42 3.41 -2.45
N VAL A 64 10.24 2.28 -1.77
CA VAL A 64 11.18 1.16 -1.83
C VAL A 64 10.83 0.36 -3.07
N PRO A 65 11.50 0.56 -4.23
CA PRO A 65 11.43 -0.42 -5.30
C PRO A 65 11.78 -1.79 -4.70
N PRO A 66 11.13 -2.88 -5.09
CA PRO A 66 11.59 -4.21 -4.71
C PRO A 66 13.01 -4.33 -5.25
N ALA A 67 14.01 -4.10 -4.39
CA ALA A 67 15.40 -4.31 -4.69
C ALA A 67 15.65 -5.82 -4.70
N ASN A 68 15.05 -6.54 -5.65
CA ASN A 68 15.49 -7.86 -6.09
C ASN A 68 14.78 -8.34 -7.36
N ASP A 69 14.77 -7.55 -8.42
CA ASP A 69 14.90 -8.14 -9.76
C ASP A 69 16.41 -8.23 -10.05
N VAL A 70 17.11 -9.05 -9.25
CA VAL A 70 18.44 -9.53 -9.63
C VAL A 70 18.17 -10.60 -10.67
N PRO A 71 18.46 -10.38 -11.97
CA PRO A 71 18.36 -11.44 -12.94
C PRO A 71 19.25 -12.60 -12.47
N PRO A 72 18.78 -13.86 -12.53
CA PRO A 72 19.61 -15.00 -12.16
C PRO A 72 20.92 -14.95 -12.98
N PRO A 73 22.10 -15.07 -12.36
CA PRO A 73 23.33 -15.16 -13.11
C PRO A 73 23.48 -16.59 -13.62
N ASP A 74 22.77 -16.96 -14.69
CA ASP A 74 23.16 -18.10 -15.53
C ASP A 74 22.38 -18.12 -16.85
N ASP A 75 22.79 -17.26 -17.78
CA ASP A 75 22.69 -17.54 -19.21
C ASP A 75 24.04 -17.14 -19.83
N ALA A 76 25.10 -17.75 -19.30
CA ALA A 76 26.37 -17.79 -20.00
C ALA A 76 26.21 -18.85 -21.10
N PRO A 77 26.25 -18.49 -22.39
CA PRO A 77 26.24 -19.50 -23.43
C PRO A 77 27.52 -20.32 -23.32
N ASP A 78 27.41 -21.61 -23.01
CA ASP A 78 28.49 -22.59 -23.10
C ASP A 78 29.20 -22.47 -24.46
N PRO A 79 30.46 -21.99 -24.55
CA PRO A 79 31.17 -21.92 -25.81
C PRO A 79 32.13 -23.11 -25.88
N ILE A 80 31.65 -24.35 -25.84
CA ILE A 80 32.47 -25.53 -26.18
C ILE A 80 31.62 -26.75 -26.55
N ALA A 81 31.06 -26.73 -27.76
CA ALA A 81 30.87 -27.96 -28.53
C ALA A 81 31.81 -27.91 -29.74
N GLY A 82 33.09 -28.11 -29.45
CA GLY A 82 34.12 -28.34 -30.45
C GLY A 82 34.92 -29.58 -30.09
N ARG A 83 34.44 -30.76 -30.50
CA ARG A 83 35.27 -31.84 -31.02
C ARG A 83 34.46 -32.96 -31.66
#